data_AF-A0A087ME06-F1
#
_entry.id   AF-A0A087ME06-F1
#
_cell.length_a   1.000
_cell.length_b   1.000
_cell.length_c   1.000
_cell.angle_alpha   90.00
_cell.angle_beta   90.00
_cell.angle_gamma   90.00
#
_symmetry.space_group_name_H-M   'P 1'
#
loop_
_entity.id
_entity.type
_entity.pdbx_description
1 polymer ?
#
loop_
_entity_poly.entity_id
_entity_poly.type
_entity_poly.pdbx_seq_one_letter_code
_entity_poly.pdbx_strand_id
1 'polypeptide(L)'
;MTKRSIGVLILAAGYSSRMHDFKPLLPFGKTSALKRLILTYQAHGIESIYVVVGHRQEEIREVLKEEKVTIVYNEDYDQGMFSSIQTGLRAMDETLSAFYMQPVDIPLIKAQSLERLFEAYASTRKGVIYPTFLGHKGHPPLIDKKYKAQILASNSEGGLKKVLEAFQDDALHVNVCEQSVLMDMDTKEDYENLLRYEALSAPNKEECLAMMLQNEVPPHIIKHCEAVEKMACNLHEQIACFGIGIDKDALSAAALLHDIARREKNHALVGAQKLRAMGYDAIGDLIATHMDIDVDVNAPISAHELLFLADKLVDEDEVCGFEKRFIRAFQKCEGNLEAQRNITQRLNATRMIISKIEKLTCKVFPYG
;
A
#
# COMPACT_ATOMS: atom_id res chain seq x y z
N MET A 1 0.05 21.42 -14.83
CA MET A 1 0.06 21.87 -13.42
C MET A 1 1.31 21.32 -12.77
N THR A 2 1.97 22.06 -11.89
CA THR A 2 3.23 21.62 -11.26
C THR A 2 3.02 21.37 -9.78
N LYS A 3 3.69 20.37 -9.21
CA LYS A 3 3.62 20.12 -7.75
C LYS A 3 4.04 21.31 -6.89
N ARG A 4 4.87 22.21 -7.43
CA ARG A 4 5.23 23.49 -6.79
C ARG A 4 4.06 24.41 -6.48
N SER A 5 2.93 24.28 -7.19
CA SER A 5 1.71 25.06 -6.91
C SER A 5 0.76 24.36 -5.94
N ILE A 6 1.21 23.28 -5.30
CA ILE A 6 0.44 22.50 -4.32
C ILE A 6 1.13 22.65 -2.97
N GLY A 7 0.36 22.97 -1.94
CA GLY A 7 0.83 22.99 -0.56
C GLY A 7 0.39 21.77 0.23
N VAL A 8 0.85 21.68 1.47
CA VAL A 8 0.25 20.83 2.50
C VAL A 8 0.06 21.65 3.77
N LEU A 9 -1.09 21.43 4.42
CA LEU A 9 -1.34 21.87 5.78
C LEU A 9 -1.29 20.68 6.73
N ILE A 10 -0.25 20.62 7.55
CA ILE A 10 -0.10 19.60 8.60
C ILE A 10 -0.64 20.17 9.91
N LEU A 11 -1.65 19.53 10.49
CA LEU A 11 -2.28 19.94 11.76
C LEU A 11 -1.63 19.21 12.94
N ALA A 12 -0.87 19.92 13.76
CA ALA A 12 -0.13 19.39 14.89
C ALA A 12 -0.35 20.19 16.20
N ALA A 13 -1.44 20.95 16.29
CA ALA A 13 -1.69 21.89 17.39
C ALA A 13 -2.41 21.31 18.62
N GLY A 14 -2.97 20.08 18.50
CA GLY A 14 -3.87 19.50 19.50
C GLY A 14 -3.19 18.90 20.74
N TYR A 15 -3.98 18.75 21.81
CA TYR A 15 -3.52 18.25 23.11
C TYR A 15 -3.06 16.79 23.16
N SER A 16 -3.43 15.96 22.18
CA SER A 16 -3.16 14.51 22.19
C SER A 16 -3.69 13.77 23.44
N SER A 17 -4.78 14.27 24.05
CA SER A 17 -5.25 13.88 25.38
C SER A 17 -5.61 12.40 25.56
N ARG A 18 -6.11 11.73 24.51
CA ARG A 18 -6.46 10.29 24.54
C ARG A 18 -5.25 9.36 24.52
N MET A 19 -4.12 9.82 23.99
CA MET A 19 -2.88 9.04 23.88
C MET A 19 -2.04 9.08 25.16
N HIS A 20 -2.29 10.05 26.06
CA HIS A 20 -1.41 10.41 27.18
C HIS A 20 0.05 10.69 26.77
N ASP A 21 0.30 10.91 25.47
CA ASP A 21 1.61 11.22 24.90
C ASP A 21 1.42 12.20 23.73
N PHE A 22 2.48 12.91 23.35
CA PHE A 22 2.40 13.98 22.35
C PHE A 22 2.59 13.45 20.93
N LYS A 23 1.46 13.17 20.28
CA LYS A 23 1.37 12.56 18.95
C LYS A 23 2.40 13.08 17.93
N PRO A 24 2.60 14.40 17.73
CA PRO A 24 3.54 14.90 16.71
C PRO A 24 4.98 14.38 16.85
N LEU A 25 5.40 14.09 18.09
CA LEU A 25 6.75 13.66 18.43
C LEU A 25 6.86 12.16 18.71
N LEU A 26 5.79 11.38 18.53
CA LEU A 26 5.83 9.93 18.70
C LEU A 26 6.81 9.27 17.71
N PRO A 27 7.63 8.30 18.15
CA PRO A 27 8.72 7.76 17.35
C PRO A 27 8.28 6.69 16.34
N PHE A 28 8.58 6.92 15.06
CA PHE A 28 8.50 5.91 14.00
C PHE A 28 9.93 5.55 13.58
N GLY A 29 10.48 4.48 14.16
CA GLY A 29 11.88 4.11 14.00
C GLY A 29 12.85 5.21 14.48
N LYS A 30 13.57 5.83 13.53
CA LYS A 30 14.51 6.94 13.81
C LYS A 30 13.92 8.34 13.60
N THR A 31 12.66 8.44 13.20
CA THR A 31 11.97 9.71 12.96
C THR A 31 10.80 9.88 13.94
N SER A 32 10.18 11.05 13.99
CA SER A 32 8.87 11.25 14.62
C SER A 32 7.75 11.23 13.59
N ALA A 33 6.50 11.11 14.03
CA ALA A 33 5.30 11.20 13.18
C ALA A 33 5.29 12.45 12.29
N LEU A 34 5.54 13.63 12.88
CA LEU A 34 5.56 14.90 12.15
C LEU A 34 6.72 14.98 11.16
N LYS A 35 7.92 14.61 11.60
CA LYS A 35 9.11 14.62 10.75
C LYS A 35 8.96 13.66 9.58
N ARG A 36 8.33 12.51 9.80
CA ARG A 36 8.03 11.52 8.78
C ARG A 36 7.11 12.08 7.70
N LEU A 37 6.02 12.74 8.09
CA LEU A 37 5.10 13.38 7.15
C LEU A 37 5.83 14.42 6.29
N ILE A 38 6.65 15.28 6.91
CA ILE A 38 7.45 16.28 6.19
C ILE A 38 8.34 15.62 5.14
N LEU A 39 9.07 14.56 5.52
CA LEU A 39 9.93 13.81 4.60
C LEU A 39 9.13 13.17 3.46
N THR A 40 7.96 12.60 3.73
CA THR A 40 7.07 12.04 2.70
C THR A 40 6.64 13.11 1.69
N TYR A 41 6.19 14.29 2.15
CA TYR A 41 5.77 15.38 1.26
C TYR A 41 6.94 15.96 0.45
N GLN A 42 8.11 16.11 1.07
CA GLN A 42 9.33 16.54 0.37
C GLN A 42 9.74 15.54 -0.71
N ALA A 43 9.73 14.24 -0.40
CA ALA A 43 10.03 13.18 -1.37
C ALA A 43 9.00 13.14 -2.52
N HIS A 44 7.74 13.48 -2.23
CA HIS A 44 6.71 13.64 -3.24
C HIS A 44 6.90 14.90 -4.12
N GLY A 45 7.75 15.84 -3.72
CA GLY A 45 8.07 17.07 -4.46
C GLY A 45 7.25 18.31 -4.04
N ILE A 46 6.66 18.29 -2.85
CA ILE A 46 5.96 19.43 -2.25
C ILE A 46 6.96 20.28 -1.47
N GLU A 47 7.12 21.53 -1.90
CA GLU A 47 8.03 22.51 -1.26
C GLU A 47 7.27 23.40 -0.25
N SER A 48 5.97 23.61 -0.45
CA SER A 48 5.12 24.48 0.38
C SER A 48 4.46 23.71 1.52
N ILE A 49 5.21 23.50 2.61
CA ILE A 49 4.79 22.72 3.77
C ILE A 49 4.50 23.64 4.96
N TYR A 50 3.23 23.71 5.37
CA TYR A 50 2.78 24.50 6.52
C TYR A 50 2.45 23.57 7.68
N VAL A 51 3.07 23.80 8.84
CA VAL A 51 2.83 23.03 10.07
C VAL A 51 2.15 23.92 11.09
N VAL A 52 0.89 23.63 11.42
CA VAL A 52 0.14 24.35 12.44
C VAL A 52 0.45 23.75 13.81
N VAL A 53 0.99 24.58 14.70
CA VAL A 53 1.38 24.21 16.05
C VAL A 53 0.55 24.99 17.07
N GLY A 54 0.46 24.45 18.28
CA GLY A 54 -0.33 25.03 19.38
C GLY A 54 0.25 24.58 20.70
N HIS A 55 -0.37 23.57 21.32
CA HIS A 55 0.18 22.94 22.52
C HIS A 55 1.61 22.44 22.29
N ARG A 56 2.52 22.73 23.22
CA ARG A 56 3.96 22.35 23.17
C ARG A 56 4.68 22.81 21.89
N GLN A 57 4.31 23.97 21.34
CA GLN A 57 4.91 24.48 20.09
C GLN A 57 6.44 24.59 20.12
N GLU A 58 7.06 24.92 21.26
CA GLU A 58 8.51 25.11 21.36
C GLU A 58 9.28 23.81 21.08
N GLU A 59 8.73 22.67 21.51
CA GLU A 59 9.33 21.36 21.23
C GLU A 59 9.24 21.00 19.76
N ILE A 60 8.11 21.32 19.10
CA ILE A 60 7.98 21.15 17.65
C ILE A 60 8.95 22.07 16.92
N ARG A 61 9.07 23.34 17.33
CA ARG A 61 9.99 24.30 16.71
C ARG A 61 11.43 23.80 16.76
N GLU A 62 11.87 23.26 17.89
CA GLU A 62 13.21 22.72 18.04
C GLU A 62 13.45 21.52 17.10
N VAL A 63 12.49 20.60 17.00
CA VAL A 63 12.59 19.43 16.11
C VAL A 63 12.57 19.83 14.63
N LEU A 64 11.92 20.94 14.29
CA LEU A 64 11.77 21.42 12.91
C LEU A 64 12.76 22.50 12.51
N LYS A 65 13.72 22.88 13.37
CA LYS A 65 14.63 24.01 13.14
C LYS A 65 15.47 23.91 11.85
N GLU A 66 15.79 22.70 11.43
CA GLU A 66 16.58 22.40 10.23
C GLU A 66 15.69 22.07 9.00
N GLU A 67 14.37 22.04 9.19
CA GLU A 67 13.43 21.68 8.14
C GLU A 67 12.97 22.88 7.33
N LYS A 68 12.85 22.69 6.03
CA LYS A 68 12.31 23.71 5.12
C LYS A 68 10.78 23.71 5.18
N VAL A 69 10.21 24.22 6.26
CA VAL A 69 8.77 24.29 6.52
C VAL A 69 8.37 25.64 7.11
N THR A 70 7.11 26.02 6.93
CA THR A 70 6.53 27.21 7.58
C THR A 70 5.76 26.79 8.82
N ILE A 71 6.24 27.19 9.99
CA ILE A 71 5.57 26.93 11.27
C ILE A 71 4.55 28.04 11.53
N VAL A 72 3.29 27.67 11.73
CA VAL A 72 2.17 28.59 11.98
C VAL A 72 1.65 28.33 13.39
N TYR A 73 1.75 29.32 14.27
CA TYR A 73 1.21 29.20 15.62
C TYR A 73 -0.28 29.53 15.63
N ASN A 74 -1.09 28.63 16.18
CA ASN A 74 -2.49 28.88 16.47
C ASN A 74 -2.63 29.18 17.96
N GLU A 75 -2.94 30.43 18.32
CA GLU A 75 -3.20 30.83 19.70
C GLU A 75 -4.47 30.17 20.25
N ASP A 76 -5.49 30.01 19.40
CA ASP A 76 -6.81 29.46 19.72
C ASP A 76 -6.90 27.93 19.54
N TYR A 77 -5.80 27.20 19.78
CA TYR A 77 -5.75 25.74 19.56
C TYR A 77 -6.69 24.95 20.49
N ASP A 78 -7.09 25.56 21.60
CA ASP A 78 -8.09 25.06 22.55
C ASP A 78 -9.51 25.07 22.00
N GLN A 79 -9.82 25.93 21.02
CA GLN A 79 -11.11 25.96 20.31
C GLN A 79 -11.31 24.79 19.33
N GLY A 80 -10.33 23.90 19.21
CA GLY A 80 -10.41 22.65 18.46
C GLY A 80 -9.72 22.68 17.09
N MET A 81 -9.78 21.55 16.36
CA MET A 81 -9.04 21.37 15.11
C MET A 81 -9.41 22.39 14.02
N PHE A 82 -10.65 22.88 14.01
CA PHE A 82 -11.10 23.81 12.97
C PHE A 82 -10.44 25.20 13.06
N SER A 83 -10.17 25.71 14.28
CA SER A 83 -9.42 26.97 14.43
C SER A 83 -8.00 26.82 13.84
N SER A 84 -7.37 25.65 14.06
CA SER A 84 -6.05 25.34 13.51
C SER A 84 -6.05 25.30 11.98
N ILE A 85 -7.11 24.76 11.37
CA ILE A 85 -7.30 24.77 9.91
C ILE A 85 -7.40 26.20 9.40
N GLN A 86 -8.22 27.05 10.02
CA GLN A 86 -8.40 28.43 9.60
C GLN A 86 -7.10 29.24 9.77
N THR A 87 -6.40 29.09 10.89
CA THR A 87 -5.10 29.74 11.15
C THR A 87 -4.06 29.33 10.10
N GLY A 88 -3.98 28.03 9.82
CA GLY A 88 -3.13 27.50 8.76
C GLY A 88 -3.46 28.05 7.36
N LEU A 89 -4.74 28.09 7.00
CA LEU A 89 -5.20 28.62 5.71
C LEU A 89 -4.90 30.11 5.56
N ARG A 90 -5.04 30.91 6.61
CA ARG A 90 -4.67 32.35 6.56
C ARG A 90 -3.19 32.56 6.24
N ALA A 91 -2.32 31.68 6.72
CA ALA A 91 -0.88 31.76 6.50
C ALA A 91 -0.42 31.23 5.11
N MET A 92 -1.23 30.42 4.43
CA MET A 92 -0.87 29.87 3.13
C MET A 92 -0.74 30.92 2.04
N ASP A 93 0.34 30.80 1.26
CA ASP A 93 0.60 31.60 0.07
C ASP A 93 -0.56 31.56 -0.94
N GLU A 94 -0.93 32.73 -1.44
CA GLU A 94 -2.01 32.91 -2.41
C GLU A 94 -1.66 32.40 -3.82
N THR A 95 -0.40 32.09 -4.12
CA THR A 95 0.02 31.49 -5.40
C THR A 95 -0.28 30.00 -5.49
N LEU A 96 -0.56 29.33 -4.37
CA LEU A 96 -0.96 27.93 -4.35
C LEU A 96 -2.33 27.74 -5.02
N SER A 97 -2.48 26.64 -5.74
CA SER A 97 -3.74 26.28 -6.41
C SER A 97 -4.58 25.31 -5.57
N ALA A 98 -3.93 24.46 -4.78
CA ALA A 98 -4.58 23.49 -3.90
C ALA A 98 -3.64 23.13 -2.74
N PHE A 99 -4.19 22.46 -1.73
CA PHE A 99 -3.42 21.97 -0.59
C PHE A 99 -3.92 20.60 -0.11
N TYR A 100 -2.98 19.76 0.32
CA TYR A 100 -3.33 18.57 1.11
C TYR A 100 -3.70 18.99 2.53
N MET A 101 -4.77 18.43 3.08
CA MET A 101 -5.15 18.60 4.48
C MET A 101 -4.70 17.36 5.26
N GLN A 102 -3.60 17.48 6.00
CA GLN A 102 -2.94 16.37 6.67
C GLN A 102 -3.05 16.48 8.20
N PRO A 103 -3.89 15.66 8.85
CA PRO A 103 -3.77 15.44 10.28
C PRO A 103 -2.41 14.80 10.62
N VAL A 104 -1.73 15.27 11.68
CA VAL A 104 -0.45 14.68 12.11
C VAL A 104 -0.61 13.24 12.61
N ASP A 105 -1.81 12.87 13.01
CA ASP A 105 -2.14 11.56 13.54
C ASP A 105 -2.40 10.49 12.48
N ILE A 106 -2.24 10.81 11.19
CA ILE A 106 -2.21 9.82 10.10
C ILE A 106 -0.82 9.85 9.44
N PRO A 107 0.21 9.29 10.10
CA PRO A 107 1.62 9.59 9.78
C PRO A 107 2.22 8.73 8.66
N LEU A 108 1.58 7.63 8.28
CA LEU A 108 2.15 6.61 7.38
C LEU A 108 1.67 6.72 5.92
N ILE A 109 1.17 7.89 5.51
CA ILE A 109 0.82 8.13 4.10
C ILE A 109 2.04 7.92 3.18
N LYS A 110 1.81 7.33 2.00
CA LYS A 110 2.88 7.03 1.02
C LYS A 110 2.84 8.02 -0.14
N ALA A 111 4.01 8.27 -0.75
CA ALA A 111 4.15 9.20 -1.87
C ALA A 111 3.32 8.77 -3.10
N GLN A 112 3.12 7.46 -3.30
CA GLN A 112 2.29 6.90 -4.36
C GLN A 112 0.82 7.32 -4.21
N SER A 113 0.25 7.27 -3.00
CA SER A 113 -1.11 7.72 -2.74
C SER A 113 -1.26 9.22 -3.01
N LEU A 114 -0.26 10.02 -2.59
CA LEU A 114 -0.24 11.47 -2.87
C LEU A 114 -0.19 11.75 -4.37
N GLU A 115 0.64 11.02 -5.13
CA GLU A 115 0.74 11.14 -6.59
C GLU A 115 -0.60 10.89 -7.27
N ARG A 116 -1.29 9.81 -6.89
CA ARG A 116 -2.60 9.47 -7.46
C ARG A 116 -3.62 10.58 -7.25
N LEU A 117 -3.62 11.20 -6.06
CA LEU A 117 -4.49 12.35 -5.77
C LEU A 117 -4.11 13.58 -6.61
N PHE A 118 -2.82 13.86 -6.76
CA PHE A 118 -2.32 14.95 -7.59
C PHE A 118 -2.69 14.77 -9.07
N GLU A 119 -2.48 13.58 -9.63
CA GLU A 119 -2.83 13.25 -11.01
C GLU A 119 -4.34 13.37 -11.28
N ALA A 120 -5.16 12.87 -10.34
CA ALA A 120 -6.61 12.99 -10.42
C ALA A 120 -7.06 14.46 -10.37
N TYR A 121 -6.46 15.27 -9.49
CA TYR A 121 -6.73 16.70 -9.42
C TYR A 121 -6.32 17.43 -10.71
N ALA A 122 -5.12 17.15 -11.21
CA ALA A 122 -4.56 17.78 -12.40
C ALA A 122 -5.38 17.46 -13.67
N SER A 123 -5.92 16.24 -13.77
CA SER A 123 -6.69 15.77 -14.93
C SER A 123 -8.17 16.18 -14.88
N THR A 124 -8.81 16.13 -13.72
CA THR A 124 -10.26 16.35 -13.60
C THR A 124 -10.66 17.76 -13.18
N ARG A 125 -9.77 18.47 -12.47
CA ARG A 125 -10.04 19.78 -11.84
C ARG A 125 -11.22 19.78 -10.85
N LYS A 126 -11.58 18.60 -10.35
CA LYS A 126 -12.52 18.46 -9.23
C LYS A 126 -11.99 19.19 -8.00
N GLY A 127 -12.89 19.84 -7.27
CA GLY A 127 -12.53 20.72 -6.17
C GLY A 127 -12.00 20.00 -4.93
N VAL A 128 -12.44 18.77 -4.66
CA VAL A 128 -11.99 17.99 -3.51
C VAL A 128 -11.66 16.58 -3.94
N ILE A 129 -10.42 16.14 -3.78
CA ILE A 129 -10.01 14.77 -4.08
C ILE A 129 -9.81 14.02 -2.76
N TYR A 130 -10.55 12.94 -2.57
CA TYR A 130 -10.41 12.04 -1.42
C TYR A 130 -9.70 10.76 -1.81
N PRO A 131 -8.68 10.30 -1.06
CA PRO A 131 -8.23 8.93 -1.19
C PRO A 131 -9.30 7.98 -0.65
N THR A 132 -9.50 6.87 -1.34
CA THR A 132 -10.35 5.78 -0.87
C THR A 132 -9.58 4.47 -0.88
N PHE A 133 -9.63 3.73 0.23
CA PHE A 133 -9.08 2.38 0.32
C PHE A 133 -10.23 1.40 0.52
N LEU A 134 -10.41 0.49 -0.44
CA LEU A 134 -11.49 -0.51 -0.46
C LEU A 134 -12.88 0.08 -0.13
N GLY A 135 -13.19 1.25 -0.71
CA GLY A 135 -14.49 1.94 -0.53
C GLY A 135 -14.57 2.85 0.69
N HIS A 136 -13.58 2.84 1.58
CA HIS A 136 -13.53 3.72 2.74
C HIS A 136 -12.77 5.01 2.44
N LYS A 137 -13.38 6.15 2.74
CA LYS A 137 -12.78 7.48 2.58
C LYS A 137 -11.69 7.71 3.62
N GLY A 138 -10.49 8.09 3.18
CA GLY A 138 -9.32 8.33 4.02
C GLY A 138 -8.72 9.73 3.90
N HIS A 139 -7.46 9.84 4.34
CA HIS A 139 -6.66 11.06 4.37
C HIS A 139 -5.33 10.89 3.61
N PRO A 140 -4.71 12.00 3.18
CA PRO A 140 -5.21 13.38 3.22
C PRO A 140 -6.10 13.69 2.01
N PRO A 141 -7.19 14.46 2.15
CA PRO A 141 -7.82 15.05 0.98
C PRO A 141 -6.95 16.14 0.37
N LEU A 142 -6.99 16.27 -0.95
CA LEU A 142 -6.43 17.39 -1.71
C LEU A 142 -7.57 18.36 -2.04
N ILE A 143 -7.45 19.60 -1.57
CA ILE A 143 -8.53 20.59 -1.61
C ILE A 143 -8.09 21.78 -2.46
N ASP A 144 -8.92 22.13 -3.44
CA ASP A 144 -8.73 23.30 -4.29
C ASP A 144 -8.86 24.60 -3.49
N LYS A 145 -7.97 25.55 -3.76
CA LYS A 145 -7.93 26.85 -3.08
C LYS A 145 -9.24 27.63 -3.23
N LYS A 146 -10.05 27.38 -4.25
CA LYS A 146 -11.35 28.06 -4.45
C LYS A 146 -12.31 27.94 -3.27
N TYR A 147 -12.10 26.97 -2.36
CA TYR A 147 -12.88 26.82 -1.14
C TYR A 147 -12.29 27.50 0.09
N LYS A 148 -11.08 28.06 -0.01
CA LYS A 148 -10.39 28.73 1.11
C LYS A 148 -11.28 29.78 1.77
N ALA A 149 -11.92 30.64 0.98
CA ALA A 149 -12.76 31.71 1.50
C ALA A 149 -13.97 31.18 2.28
N GLN A 150 -14.63 30.14 1.76
CA GLN A 150 -15.79 29.50 2.40
C GLN A 150 -15.39 28.77 3.69
N ILE A 151 -14.22 28.10 3.70
CA ILE A 151 -13.69 27.46 4.91
C ILE A 151 -13.38 28.52 5.98
N LEU A 152 -12.77 29.64 5.60
CA LEU A 152 -12.45 30.74 6.51
C LEU A 152 -13.69 31.47 7.04
N ALA A 153 -14.76 31.55 6.26
CA ALA A 153 -16.02 32.18 6.66
C ALA A 153 -16.94 31.26 7.49
N SER A 154 -16.68 29.96 7.52
CA SER A 154 -17.52 29.00 8.22
C SER A 154 -17.26 28.97 9.73
N ASN A 155 -18.29 28.57 10.47
CA ASN A 155 -18.30 28.37 11.90
C ASN A 155 -17.63 27.03 12.26
N SER A 156 -17.15 26.88 13.49
CA SER A 156 -16.48 25.64 13.94
C SER A 156 -17.38 24.41 14.09
N GLU A 157 -18.71 24.59 14.09
CA GLU A 157 -19.67 23.50 14.29
C GLU A 157 -19.61 22.44 13.18
N GLY A 158 -19.16 21.23 13.54
CA GLY A 158 -19.02 20.09 12.61
C GLY A 158 -17.71 20.08 11.81
N GLY A 159 -16.85 21.08 12.02
CA GLY A 159 -15.50 21.16 11.46
C GLY A 159 -15.43 21.15 9.92
N LEU A 160 -14.25 20.85 9.39
CA LEU A 160 -13.99 20.86 7.94
C LEU A 160 -14.87 19.86 7.19
N LYS A 161 -15.22 18.73 7.81
CA LYS A 161 -16.08 17.71 7.20
C LYS A 161 -17.43 18.32 6.77
N LYS A 162 -18.11 19.04 7.66
CA LYS A 162 -19.40 19.69 7.37
C LYS A 162 -19.28 20.74 6.28
N VAL A 163 -18.17 21.48 6.22
CA VAL A 163 -17.91 22.46 5.15
C VAL A 163 -17.77 21.75 3.80
N LEU A 164 -17.01 20.66 3.74
CA LEU A 164 -16.79 19.91 2.50
C LEU A 164 -18.02 19.08 2.05
N GLU A 165 -18.98 18.83 2.94
CA GLU A 165 -20.28 18.25 2.58
C GLU A 165 -21.09 19.17 1.65
N ALA A 166 -20.88 20.49 1.70
CA ALA A 166 -21.49 21.43 0.76
C ALA A 166 -20.89 21.33 -0.66
N PHE A 167 -19.78 20.61 -0.84
CA PHE A 167 -19.05 20.51 -2.11
C PHE A 167 -18.95 19.06 -2.63
N GLN A 168 -19.85 18.16 -2.20
CA GLN A 168 -19.81 16.75 -2.62
C GLN A 168 -19.95 16.55 -4.13
N ASP A 169 -20.73 17.39 -4.83
CA ASP A 169 -20.88 17.30 -6.29
C ASP A 169 -19.58 17.62 -7.05
N ASP A 170 -18.67 18.34 -6.40
CA ASP A 170 -17.35 18.69 -6.90
C ASP A 170 -16.24 17.86 -6.21
N ALA A 171 -16.62 16.81 -5.48
CA ALA A 171 -15.69 15.85 -4.93
C ALA A 171 -15.41 14.69 -5.91
N LEU A 172 -14.22 14.12 -5.80
CA LEU A 172 -13.82 12.89 -6.49
C LEU A 172 -13.17 11.93 -5.49
N HIS A 173 -13.59 10.68 -5.55
CA HIS A 173 -13.00 9.60 -4.78
C HIS A 173 -12.00 8.85 -5.65
N VAL A 174 -10.75 8.74 -5.17
CA VAL A 174 -9.65 8.12 -5.89
C VAL A 174 -9.20 6.90 -5.12
N ASN A 175 -9.37 5.73 -5.73
CA ASN A 175 -8.90 4.48 -5.14
C ASN A 175 -7.37 4.50 -5.02
N VAL A 176 -6.88 4.18 -3.83
CA VAL A 176 -5.46 3.99 -3.52
C VAL A 176 -5.23 2.56 -3.02
N CYS A 177 -3.98 2.11 -3.02
CA CYS A 177 -3.62 0.73 -2.64
C CYS A 177 -3.18 0.62 -1.19
N GLU A 178 -2.98 1.74 -0.49
CA GLU A 178 -2.38 1.78 0.83
C GLU A 178 -3.43 1.94 1.92
N GLN A 179 -3.48 1.00 2.86
CA GLN A 179 -4.40 1.06 4.01
C GLN A 179 -4.10 2.22 4.95
N SER A 180 -2.85 2.70 4.96
CA SER A 180 -2.36 3.76 5.83
C SER A 180 -3.13 5.08 5.72
N VAL A 181 -3.89 5.30 4.65
CA VAL A 181 -4.79 6.47 4.51
C VAL A 181 -5.96 6.45 5.50
N LEU A 182 -6.24 5.31 6.11
CA LEU A 182 -7.31 5.10 7.10
C LEU A 182 -6.79 4.96 8.53
N MET A 183 -5.47 4.87 8.71
CA MET A 183 -4.88 4.53 10.01
C MET A 183 -4.47 5.80 10.75
N ASP A 184 -5.19 6.13 11.82
CA ASP A 184 -4.80 7.19 12.74
C ASP A 184 -4.04 6.64 13.97
N MET A 185 -3.55 7.52 14.85
CA MET A 185 -2.98 7.17 16.16
C MET A 185 -3.75 7.87 17.28
N ASP A 186 -5.06 7.64 17.37
CA ASP A 186 -5.92 8.18 18.44
C ASP A 186 -5.72 7.52 19.80
N THR A 187 -5.42 6.24 19.81
CA THR A 187 -5.16 5.44 21.01
C THR A 187 -3.81 4.72 20.93
N LYS A 188 -3.33 4.25 22.08
CA LYS A 188 -2.07 3.50 22.14
C LYS A 188 -2.11 2.26 21.24
N GLU A 189 -3.26 1.60 21.17
CA GLU A 189 -3.48 0.44 20.30
C GLU A 189 -3.34 0.83 18.82
N ASP A 190 -3.90 1.97 18.42
CA ASP A 190 -3.77 2.48 17.05
C ASP A 190 -2.30 2.75 16.68
N TYR A 191 -1.56 3.35 17.61
CA TYR A 191 -0.13 3.58 17.43
C TYR A 191 0.67 2.27 17.33
N GLU A 192 0.37 1.27 18.17
CA GLU A 192 0.98 -0.06 18.05
C GLU A 192 0.64 -0.73 16.71
N ASN A 193 -0.58 -0.57 16.21
CA ASN A 193 -0.99 -1.07 14.90
C ASN A 193 -0.25 -0.36 13.76
N LEU A 194 -0.03 0.95 13.85
CA LEU A 194 0.80 1.69 12.91
C LEU A 194 2.27 1.20 12.93
N LEU A 195 2.83 0.93 14.11
CA LEU A 195 4.19 0.38 14.21
C LEU A 195 4.30 -1.02 13.59
N ARG A 196 3.29 -1.88 13.80
CA ARG A 196 3.21 -3.20 13.14
C ARG A 196 3.11 -3.05 11.62
N TYR A 197 2.27 -2.13 11.15
CA TYR A 197 2.12 -1.85 9.72
C TYR A 197 3.40 -1.29 9.09
N GLU A 198 4.11 -0.38 9.77
CA GLU A 198 5.39 0.16 9.29
C GLU A 198 6.47 -0.93 9.18
N ALA A 199 6.43 -1.94 10.06
CA ALA A 199 7.38 -3.05 10.07
C ALA A 199 7.15 -4.10 8.98
N LEU A 200 6.03 -4.03 8.23
CA LEU A 200 5.72 -4.99 7.17
C LEU A 200 6.75 -4.90 6.02
N SER A 201 7.30 -6.05 5.62
CA SER A 201 8.18 -6.20 4.46
C SER A 201 7.43 -6.34 3.13
N ALA A 202 6.12 -6.60 3.19
CA ALA A 202 5.25 -6.92 2.06
C ALA A 202 3.87 -6.26 2.23
N PRO A 203 3.11 -6.02 1.14
CA PRO A 203 1.75 -5.52 1.26
C PRO A 203 0.86 -6.57 1.93
N ASN A 204 -0.06 -6.13 2.78
CA ASN A 204 -1.01 -7.04 3.41
C ASN A 204 -2.08 -7.52 2.39
N LYS A 205 -2.95 -8.46 2.81
CA LYS A 205 -3.97 -9.05 1.91
C LYS A 205 -4.94 -8.01 1.34
N GLU A 206 -5.35 -7.02 2.14
CA GLU A 206 -6.26 -5.96 1.71
C GLU A 206 -5.58 -5.03 0.70
N GLU A 207 -4.30 -4.71 0.90
CA GLU A 207 -3.50 -3.93 -0.05
C GLU A 207 -3.28 -4.70 -1.36
N CYS A 208 -2.99 -6.01 -1.29
CA CYS A 208 -2.91 -6.87 -2.47
C CYS A 208 -4.23 -6.87 -3.26
N LEU A 209 -5.38 -6.95 -2.57
CA LEU A 209 -6.69 -6.85 -3.19
C LEU A 209 -6.90 -5.48 -3.85
N ALA A 210 -6.57 -4.38 -3.16
CA ALA A 210 -6.66 -3.05 -3.72
C ALA A 210 -5.79 -2.89 -4.98
N MET A 211 -4.59 -3.46 -5.00
CA MET A 211 -3.71 -3.49 -6.17
C MET A 211 -4.31 -4.30 -7.34
N MET A 212 -4.90 -5.46 -7.06
CA MET A 212 -5.59 -6.27 -8.07
C MET A 212 -6.78 -5.53 -8.68
N LEU A 213 -7.62 -4.91 -7.84
CA LEU A 213 -8.76 -4.11 -8.29
C LEU A 213 -8.32 -2.91 -9.14
N GLN A 214 -7.26 -2.21 -8.72
CA GLN A 214 -6.70 -1.08 -9.46
C GLN A 214 -6.12 -1.49 -10.84
N ASN A 215 -5.64 -2.73 -10.98
CA ASN A 215 -5.15 -3.29 -12.25
C ASN A 215 -6.25 -4.06 -13.02
N GLU A 216 -7.52 -3.90 -12.64
CA GLU A 216 -8.68 -4.51 -13.30
C GLU A 216 -8.58 -6.05 -13.42
N VAL A 217 -7.95 -6.69 -12.44
CA VAL A 217 -7.84 -8.15 -12.39
C VAL A 217 -9.24 -8.76 -12.31
N PRO A 218 -9.63 -9.70 -13.20
CA PRO A 218 -10.96 -10.29 -13.20
C PRO A 218 -11.26 -11.05 -11.90
N PRO A 219 -12.53 -11.09 -11.42
CA PRO A 219 -12.90 -11.77 -10.18
C PRO A 219 -12.48 -13.25 -10.10
N HIS A 220 -12.52 -14.00 -11.22
CA HIS A 220 -12.09 -15.39 -11.24
C HIS A 220 -10.56 -15.54 -11.09
N ILE A 221 -9.77 -14.57 -11.57
CA ILE A 221 -8.32 -14.54 -11.36
C ILE A 221 -7.99 -14.16 -9.91
N ILE A 222 -8.75 -13.23 -9.30
CA ILE A 222 -8.61 -12.92 -7.88
C ILE A 222 -8.82 -14.18 -7.02
N LYS A 223 -9.90 -14.93 -7.27
CA LYS A 223 -10.15 -16.21 -6.56
C LYS A 223 -9.03 -17.23 -6.77
N HIS A 224 -8.49 -17.31 -7.99
CA HIS A 224 -7.32 -18.15 -8.27
C HIS A 224 -6.12 -17.74 -7.40
N CYS A 225 -5.76 -16.46 -7.40
CA CYS A 225 -4.68 -15.94 -6.57
C CYS A 225 -4.89 -16.21 -5.07
N GLU A 226 -6.11 -16.09 -4.56
CA GLU A 226 -6.44 -16.42 -3.16
C GLU A 226 -6.26 -17.91 -2.85
N ALA A 227 -6.63 -18.80 -3.79
CA ALA A 227 -6.41 -20.24 -3.65
C ALA A 227 -4.92 -20.59 -3.70
N VAL A 228 -4.15 -19.94 -4.59
CA VAL A 228 -2.69 -20.08 -4.67
C VAL A 228 -2.01 -19.58 -3.40
N GLU A 229 -2.44 -18.45 -2.82
CA GLU A 229 -1.90 -17.95 -1.56
C GLU A 229 -2.14 -18.91 -0.39
N LYS A 230 -3.36 -19.45 -0.27
CA LYS A 230 -3.66 -20.48 0.74
C LYS A 230 -2.75 -21.69 0.58
N MET A 231 -2.55 -22.15 -0.66
CA MET A 231 -1.65 -23.28 -0.95
C MET A 231 -0.18 -22.93 -0.60
N ALA A 232 0.31 -21.77 -1.01
CA ALA A 232 1.68 -21.33 -0.71
C ALA A 232 1.95 -21.25 0.79
N CYS A 233 1.01 -20.70 1.57
CA CYS A 233 1.07 -20.67 3.03
C CYS A 233 1.06 -22.08 3.64
N ASN A 234 0.20 -22.98 3.15
CA ASN A 234 0.17 -24.37 3.62
C ASN A 234 1.50 -25.10 3.36
N LEU A 235 2.09 -24.91 2.18
CA LEU A 235 3.39 -25.49 1.83
C LEU A 235 4.51 -24.92 2.70
N HIS A 236 4.50 -23.61 2.95
CA HIS A 236 5.45 -22.95 3.85
C HIS A 236 5.37 -23.51 5.26
N GLU A 237 4.18 -23.68 5.82
CA GLU A 237 3.97 -24.21 7.17
C GLU A 237 4.48 -25.65 7.32
N GLN A 238 4.39 -26.47 6.27
CA GLN A 238 4.93 -27.84 6.29
C GLN A 238 6.45 -27.89 6.40
N ILE A 239 7.14 -26.85 5.93
CA ILE A 239 8.61 -26.82 5.87
C ILE A 239 9.25 -25.81 6.84
N ALA A 240 8.46 -24.92 7.45
CA ALA A 240 8.96 -23.84 8.31
C ALA A 240 9.78 -24.35 9.50
N CYS A 241 9.42 -25.50 10.08
CA CYS A 241 10.13 -26.10 11.21
C CYS A 241 11.54 -26.63 10.87
N PHE A 242 11.90 -26.70 9.59
CA PHE A 242 13.22 -27.15 9.13
C PHE A 242 14.24 -26.01 9.00
N GLY A 243 13.91 -24.81 9.48
CA GLY A 243 14.85 -23.67 9.52
C GLY A 243 15.09 -23.00 8.18
N ILE A 244 14.17 -23.16 7.22
CA ILE A 244 14.25 -22.50 5.91
C ILE A 244 13.78 -21.05 6.05
N GLY A 245 14.68 -20.12 5.75
CA GLY A 245 14.44 -18.68 5.86
C GLY A 245 13.61 -18.09 4.72
N ILE A 246 12.38 -18.60 4.51
CA ILE A 246 11.42 -17.99 3.58
C ILE A 246 10.54 -17.01 4.35
N ASP A 247 10.54 -15.74 3.93
CA ASP A 247 9.62 -14.71 4.41
C ASP A 247 8.18 -15.07 3.99
N LYS A 248 7.35 -15.38 5.00
CA LYS A 248 5.95 -15.78 4.80
C LYS A 248 5.10 -14.66 4.21
N ASP A 249 5.31 -13.42 4.65
CA ASP A 249 4.51 -12.28 4.22
C ASP A 249 4.84 -11.95 2.76
N ALA A 250 6.13 -11.99 2.40
CA ALA A 250 6.56 -11.83 1.02
C ALA A 250 6.01 -12.95 0.09
N LEU A 251 6.04 -14.21 0.54
CA LEU A 251 5.48 -15.33 -0.23
C LEU A 251 3.96 -15.20 -0.40
N SER A 252 3.24 -14.83 0.66
CA SER A 252 1.78 -14.63 0.63
C SER A 252 1.41 -13.50 -0.35
N ALA A 253 2.07 -12.35 -0.26
CA ALA A 253 1.87 -11.23 -1.19
C ALA A 253 2.22 -11.60 -2.64
N ALA A 254 3.33 -12.31 -2.86
CA ALA A 254 3.71 -12.78 -4.20
C ALA A 254 2.65 -13.73 -4.78
N ALA A 255 2.10 -14.64 -3.96
CA ALA A 255 1.03 -15.53 -4.38
C ALA A 255 -0.27 -14.79 -4.73
N LEU A 256 -0.64 -13.74 -3.99
CA LEU A 256 -1.81 -12.92 -4.32
C LEU A 256 -1.61 -12.10 -5.62
N LEU A 257 -0.38 -11.67 -5.89
CA LEU A 257 -0.08 -10.70 -6.94
C LEU A 257 0.56 -11.31 -8.19
N HIS A 258 0.85 -12.61 -8.23
CA HIS A 258 1.58 -13.23 -9.34
C HIS A 258 0.92 -13.04 -10.72
N ASP A 259 -0.41 -12.97 -10.74
CA ASP A 259 -1.24 -12.78 -11.94
C ASP A 259 -1.84 -11.36 -12.02
N ILE A 260 -1.29 -10.37 -11.30
CA ILE A 260 -1.79 -8.97 -11.30
C ILE A 260 -1.90 -8.34 -12.71
N ALA A 261 -1.09 -8.83 -13.65
CA ALA A 261 -1.07 -8.35 -15.04
C ALA A 261 -1.58 -9.42 -16.03
N ARG A 262 -2.42 -10.38 -15.61
CA ARG A 262 -2.80 -11.57 -16.40
C ARG A 262 -3.27 -11.34 -17.83
N ARG A 263 -3.80 -10.15 -18.15
CA ARG A 263 -4.26 -9.78 -19.51
C ARG A 263 -3.13 -9.33 -20.44
N GLU A 264 -1.94 -9.05 -19.90
CA GLU A 264 -0.78 -8.59 -20.65
C GLU A 264 0.00 -9.75 -21.26
N LYS A 265 0.66 -9.48 -22.39
CA LYS A 265 1.70 -10.41 -22.88
C LYS A 265 2.87 -10.41 -21.91
N ASN A 266 3.42 -11.58 -21.60
CA ASN A 266 4.47 -11.74 -20.59
C ASN A 266 4.04 -11.18 -19.21
N HIS A 267 2.84 -11.52 -18.77
CA HIS A 267 2.22 -10.96 -17.56
C HIS A 267 3.11 -11.03 -16.31
N ALA A 268 3.92 -12.07 -16.15
CA ALA A 268 4.86 -12.19 -15.03
C ALA A 268 5.85 -11.01 -14.96
N LEU A 269 6.44 -10.63 -16.11
CA LEU A 269 7.39 -9.51 -16.18
C LEU A 269 6.69 -8.16 -16.02
N VAL A 270 5.52 -7.99 -16.63
CA VAL A 270 4.74 -6.74 -16.50
C VAL A 270 4.27 -6.55 -15.06
N GLY A 271 3.80 -7.62 -14.41
CA GLY A 271 3.45 -7.62 -13.00
C GLY A 271 4.64 -7.26 -12.13
N ALA A 272 5.80 -7.90 -12.36
CA ALA A 272 7.02 -7.62 -11.61
C ALA A 272 7.45 -6.15 -11.70
N GLN A 273 7.41 -5.56 -12.90
CA GLN A 273 7.72 -4.14 -13.11
C GLN A 273 6.76 -3.21 -12.37
N LYS A 274 5.46 -3.52 -12.35
CA LYS A 274 4.45 -2.76 -11.60
C LYS A 274 4.75 -2.77 -10.10
N LEU A 275 5.08 -3.94 -9.53
CA LEU A 275 5.38 -4.07 -8.11
C LEU A 275 6.69 -3.36 -7.72
N ARG A 276 7.73 -3.46 -8.55
CA ARG A 276 8.98 -2.69 -8.37
C ARG A 276 8.73 -1.18 -8.38
N ALA A 277 7.90 -0.69 -9.30
CA ALA A 277 7.53 0.73 -9.34
C ALA A 277 6.74 1.20 -8.08
N MET A 278 6.09 0.27 -7.39
CA MET A 278 5.41 0.52 -6.11
C MET A 278 6.35 0.39 -4.89
N GLY A 279 7.61 0.00 -5.09
CA GLY A 279 8.61 -0.21 -4.03
C GLY A 279 8.62 -1.63 -3.45
N TYR A 280 8.00 -2.59 -4.13
CA TYR A 280 7.94 -4.00 -3.72
C TYR A 280 8.88 -4.87 -4.57
N ASP A 281 10.17 -4.53 -4.59
CA ASP A 281 11.17 -5.21 -5.43
C ASP A 281 11.27 -6.71 -5.17
N ALA A 282 11.33 -7.12 -3.89
CA ALA A 282 11.39 -8.52 -3.50
C ALA A 282 10.19 -9.33 -4.03
N ILE A 283 8.99 -8.75 -4.01
CA ILE A 283 7.77 -9.39 -4.53
C ILE A 283 7.82 -9.46 -6.06
N GLY A 284 8.26 -8.37 -6.70
CA GLY A 284 8.48 -8.33 -8.14
C GLY A 284 9.46 -9.42 -8.61
N ASP A 285 10.54 -9.63 -7.86
CA ASP A 285 11.53 -10.69 -8.14
C ASP A 285 10.95 -12.09 -7.98
N LEU A 286 10.08 -12.32 -7.00
CA LEU A 286 9.38 -13.60 -6.81
C LEU A 286 8.45 -13.92 -7.98
N ILE A 287 7.62 -12.96 -8.39
CA ILE A 287 6.61 -13.22 -9.41
C ILE A 287 7.17 -13.22 -10.83
N ALA A 288 8.36 -12.65 -11.08
CA ALA A 288 8.95 -12.60 -12.41
C ALA A 288 9.19 -13.99 -13.03
N THR A 289 9.41 -15.01 -12.21
CA THR A 289 9.72 -16.38 -12.65
C THR A 289 8.66 -17.40 -12.21
N HIS A 290 7.46 -16.97 -11.80
CA HIS A 290 6.45 -17.89 -11.27
C HIS A 290 5.93 -18.91 -12.31
N MET A 291 6.05 -18.60 -13.61
CA MET A 291 5.58 -19.50 -14.68
C MET A 291 6.60 -20.57 -15.07
N ASP A 292 7.88 -20.23 -14.99
CA ASP A 292 9.00 -21.00 -15.51
C ASP A 292 10.20 -20.79 -14.58
N ILE A 293 10.74 -21.90 -14.06
CA ILE A 293 11.78 -21.90 -13.04
C ILE A 293 12.82 -22.96 -13.36
N ASP A 294 14.08 -22.67 -13.00
CA ASP A 294 15.14 -23.66 -12.97
C ASP A 294 15.31 -24.19 -11.55
N VAL A 295 15.33 -25.51 -11.39
CA VAL A 295 15.27 -26.18 -10.08
C VAL A 295 16.61 -26.85 -9.81
N ASP A 296 17.36 -26.33 -8.84
CA ASP A 296 18.51 -27.04 -8.29
C ASP A 296 18.06 -27.98 -7.17
N VAL A 297 18.17 -29.29 -7.43
CA VAL A 297 17.81 -30.36 -6.50
C VAL A 297 18.74 -30.46 -5.29
N ASN A 298 19.91 -29.83 -5.34
CA ASN A 298 20.89 -29.84 -4.25
C ASN A 298 20.81 -28.58 -3.38
N ALA A 299 20.21 -27.51 -3.89
CA ALA A 299 19.98 -26.29 -3.11
C ALA A 299 18.79 -26.46 -2.15
N PRO A 300 18.74 -25.70 -1.03
CA PRO A 300 17.53 -25.57 -0.22
C PRO A 300 16.32 -25.14 -1.06
N ILE A 301 15.12 -25.47 -0.59
CA ILE A 301 13.90 -24.98 -1.24
C ILE A 301 13.74 -23.47 -1.05
N SER A 302 13.35 -22.79 -2.12
CA SER A 302 13.23 -21.33 -2.21
C SER A 302 11.77 -20.88 -2.27
N ALA A 303 11.55 -19.58 -2.03
CA ALA A 303 10.23 -18.96 -2.16
C ALA A 303 9.70 -19.01 -3.61
N HIS A 304 10.58 -18.87 -4.62
CA HIS A 304 10.23 -19.04 -6.03
C HIS A 304 9.68 -20.43 -6.33
N GLU A 305 10.31 -21.47 -5.78
CA GLU A 305 9.86 -22.86 -5.96
C GLU A 305 8.52 -23.12 -5.26
N LEU A 306 8.30 -22.56 -4.07
CA LEU A 306 7.01 -22.68 -3.38
C LEU A 306 5.88 -21.96 -4.13
N LEU A 307 6.13 -20.74 -4.63
CA LEU A 307 5.15 -20.00 -5.41
C LEU A 307 4.80 -20.75 -6.70
N PHE A 308 5.81 -21.22 -7.43
CA PHE A 308 5.64 -22.01 -8.65
C PHE A 308 4.80 -23.26 -8.38
N LEU A 309 5.17 -24.03 -7.35
CA LEU A 309 4.45 -25.26 -6.99
C LEU A 309 3.02 -24.96 -6.57
N ALA A 310 2.79 -23.93 -5.74
CA ALA A 310 1.47 -23.53 -5.29
C ALA A 310 0.54 -23.18 -6.47
N ASP A 311 1.01 -22.41 -7.45
CA ASP A 311 0.28 -22.19 -8.70
C ASP A 311 -0.06 -23.55 -9.33
N LYS A 312 0.93 -24.42 -9.59
CA LYS A 312 0.72 -25.73 -10.28
C LYS A 312 -0.25 -26.69 -9.59
N LEU A 313 -0.53 -26.49 -8.30
CA LEU A 313 -1.49 -27.27 -7.52
C LEU A 313 -2.90 -26.67 -7.48
N VAL A 314 -3.11 -25.50 -8.09
CA VAL A 314 -4.42 -24.84 -8.14
C VAL A 314 -4.88 -24.72 -9.60
N ASP A 315 -6.10 -25.18 -9.88
CA ASP A 315 -6.78 -24.98 -11.16
C ASP A 315 -8.07 -24.21 -10.88
N GLU A 316 -8.23 -23.06 -11.53
CA GLU A 316 -9.25 -22.06 -11.16
C GLU A 316 -9.11 -21.69 -9.66
N ASP A 317 -10.08 -22.00 -8.81
CA ASP A 317 -10.05 -21.71 -7.37
C ASP A 317 -9.98 -22.96 -6.48
N GLU A 318 -9.73 -24.13 -7.07
CA GLU A 318 -9.65 -25.40 -6.36
C GLU A 318 -8.26 -26.03 -6.40
N VAL A 319 -7.90 -26.72 -5.31
CA VAL A 319 -6.69 -27.53 -5.25
C VAL A 319 -6.89 -28.75 -6.13
N CYS A 320 -6.08 -28.86 -7.17
CA CYS A 320 -6.02 -30.01 -8.05
C CYS A 320 -4.63 -30.66 -7.95
N GLY A 321 -4.58 -31.99 -7.90
CA GLY A 321 -3.30 -32.69 -8.05
C GLY A 321 -2.60 -32.27 -9.33
N PHE A 322 -1.27 -32.12 -9.28
CA PHE A 322 -0.51 -31.57 -10.40
C PHE A 322 -0.63 -32.44 -11.67
N GLU A 323 -0.83 -33.75 -11.53
CA GLU A 323 -1.00 -34.65 -12.68
C GLU A 323 -2.28 -34.34 -13.46
N LYS A 324 -3.39 -34.07 -12.77
CA LYS A 324 -4.66 -33.74 -13.41
C LYS A 324 -4.57 -32.41 -14.18
N ARG A 325 -3.93 -31.39 -13.58
CA ARG A 325 -3.72 -30.09 -14.24
C ARG A 325 -2.84 -30.23 -15.46
N PHE A 326 -1.78 -31.04 -15.36
CA PHE A 326 -0.88 -31.32 -16.47
C PHE A 326 -1.59 -32.01 -17.65
N ILE A 327 -2.38 -33.06 -17.40
CA ILE A 327 -3.11 -33.78 -18.45
C ILE A 327 -4.02 -32.83 -19.23
N ARG A 328 -4.79 -31.98 -18.52
CA ARG A 328 -5.67 -30.97 -19.15
C ARG A 328 -4.89 -29.97 -19.98
N ALA A 329 -3.77 -29.47 -19.47
CA ALA A 329 -2.93 -28.51 -20.19
C ALA A 329 -2.32 -29.13 -21.45
N PHE A 330 -1.84 -30.38 -21.36
CA PHE A 330 -1.24 -31.09 -22.48
C PHE A 330 -2.25 -31.36 -23.60
N GLN A 331 -3.49 -31.74 -23.25
CA GLN A 331 -4.60 -31.91 -24.20
C GLN A 331 -4.96 -30.62 -24.94
N LYS A 332 -4.96 -29.47 -24.25
CA LYS A 332 -5.25 -28.16 -24.88
C LYS A 332 -4.19 -27.72 -25.90
N CYS A 333 -2.99 -28.30 -25.86
CA CYS A 333 -1.86 -27.95 -26.71
C CYS A 333 -1.55 -29.00 -27.78
N GLU A 334 -2.51 -29.88 -28.09
CA GLU A 334 -2.35 -30.88 -29.16
C GLU A 334 -2.00 -30.20 -30.49
N GLY A 335 -0.94 -30.68 -31.15
CA GLY A 335 -0.42 -30.10 -32.38
C GLY A 335 0.55 -28.92 -32.23
N ASN A 336 0.82 -28.43 -31.00
CA ASN A 336 1.83 -27.41 -30.74
C ASN A 336 3.03 -27.97 -29.95
N LEU A 337 4.09 -28.34 -30.67
CA LEU A 337 5.29 -28.97 -30.09
C LEU A 337 6.04 -28.08 -29.09
N GLU A 338 6.05 -26.76 -29.30
CA GLU A 338 6.72 -25.82 -28.38
C GLU A 338 5.95 -25.71 -27.07
N ALA A 339 4.62 -25.56 -27.15
CA ALA A 339 3.77 -25.55 -25.96
C ALA A 339 3.85 -26.86 -25.17
N GLN A 340 3.88 -28.01 -25.87
CA GLN A 340 4.08 -29.32 -25.23
C GLN A 340 5.43 -29.40 -24.51
N ARG A 341 6.53 -28.93 -25.12
CA ARG A 341 7.86 -28.89 -24.47
C ARG A 341 7.84 -28.06 -23.20
N ASN A 342 7.26 -26.86 -23.24
CA ASN A 342 7.16 -25.96 -22.09
C ASN A 342 6.33 -26.59 -20.95
N ILE A 343 5.22 -27.23 -21.30
CA ILE A 343 4.39 -27.96 -20.34
C ILE A 343 5.19 -29.10 -19.69
N THR A 344 5.91 -29.91 -20.47
CA THR A 344 6.77 -30.99 -19.95
C THR A 344 7.88 -30.47 -19.04
N GLN A 345 8.53 -29.36 -19.39
CA GLN A 345 9.55 -28.73 -18.54
C GLN A 345 8.97 -28.33 -17.18
N ARG A 346 7.79 -27.69 -17.18
CA ARG A 346 7.09 -27.31 -15.95
C ARG A 346 6.73 -28.51 -15.08
N LEU A 347 6.29 -29.62 -15.67
CA LEU A 347 6.02 -30.86 -14.93
C LEU A 347 7.27 -31.44 -14.28
N ASN A 348 8.39 -31.42 -15.00
CA ASN A 348 9.67 -31.89 -14.45
C ASN A 348 10.09 -31.01 -13.27
N ALA A 349 10.00 -29.69 -13.39
CA ALA A 349 10.25 -28.76 -12.29
C ALA A 349 9.33 -29.05 -11.09
N THR A 350 8.02 -29.22 -11.31
CA THR A 350 7.05 -29.60 -10.26
C THR A 350 7.49 -30.87 -9.52
N ARG A 351 7.85 -31.93 -10.25
CA ARG A 351 8.31 -33.20 -9.66
C ARG A 351 9.61 -33.05 -8.88
N MET A 352 10.53 -32.22 -9.37
CA MET A 352 11.79 -31.94 -8.68
C MET A 352 11.55 -31.20 -7.35
N ILE A 353 10.67 -30.19 -7.35
CA ILE A 353 10.32 -29.43 -6.13
C ILE A 353 9.60 -30.35 -5.12
N ILE A 354 8.66 -31.17 -5.58
CA ILE A 354 8.00 -32.18 -4.73
C ILE A 354 9.04 -33.10 -4.10
N SER A 355 9.99 -33.62 -4.89
CA SER A 355 11.06 -34.48 -4.36
C SER A 355 11.92 -33.76 -3.31
N LYS A 356 12.20 -32.45 -3.46
CA LYS A 356 12.89 -31.65 -2.43
C LYS A 356 12.08 -31.61 -1.13
N ILE A 357 10.77 -31.37 -1.22
CA ILE A 357 9.87 -31.32 -0.05
C ILE A 357 9.77 -32.69 0.63
N GLU A 358 9.61 -33.77 -0.13
CA GLU A 358 9.52 -35.13 0.43
C GLU A 358 10.82 -35.55 1.12
N LYS A 359 11.98 -35.24 0.51
CA LYS A 359 13.30 -35.48 1.12
C LYS A 359 13.49 -34.69 2.41
N LEU A 360 13.05 -33.44 2.44
CA LEU A 360 13.17 -32.57 3.59
C LEU A 360 12.25 -33.04 4.75
N THR A 361 11.00 -33.35 4.42
CA THR A 361 9.96 -33.66 5.42
C THR A 361 9.89 -35.13 5.81
N CYS A 362 10.53 -36.01 5.02
CA CYS A 362 10.40 -37.47 5.09
C CYS A 362 8.93 -37.94 5.00
N LYS A 363 8.07 -37.19 4.30
CA LYS A 363 6.65 -37.48 4.10
C LYS A 363 6.33 -37.53 2.62
N VAL A 364 5.32 -38.32 2.25
CA VAL A 364 4.77 -38.35 0.89
C VAL A 364 3.98 -37.07 0.64
N PHE A 365 4.16 -36.48 -0.53
CA PHE A 365 3.46 -35.26 -0.91
C PHE A 365 1.98 -35.54 -1.20
N PRO A 366 1.03 -34.79 -0.60
CA PRO A 366 -0.38 -35.20 -0.59
C PRO A 366 -1.17 -34.88 -1.86
N TYR A 367 -0.60 -34.15 -2.83
CA TYR A 367 -1.33 -33.59 -3.98
C TYR A 367 -0.89 -34.17 -5.35
N GLY A 368 -0.88 -35.51 -5.46
CA GLY A 368 -0.65 -36.24 -6.72
C GLY A 368 -1.73 -36.00 -7.77
#